data_AF-A0A0C3I939-F1
#
_entry.id   AF-A0A0C3I939-F1
#
_cell.length_a   1.000
_cell.length_b   1.000
_cell.length_c   1.000
_cell.angle_alpha   90.00
_cell.angle_beta   90.00
_cell.angle_gamma   90.00
#
_symmetry.space_group_name_H-M   'P 1'
#
loop_
_entity.id
_entity.type
_entity.pdbx_description
1 polymer ?
#
loop_
_entity_poly.entity_id
_entity_poly.type
_entity_poly.pdbx_seq_one_letter_code
_entity_poly.pdbx_strand_id
1 'polypeptide(L)'
;MFLIPPGFKVNDPPPPKFLIFFDNISDSISVACILRRQLPCELREKIRWFNADMSMAYKEEELGKLISGETWGLCTTTSFGMGMDVPDILLVIQWRTTCKIAALWQRFGRAARDKRLTGTALLFAEKEYFNDERAAKAARKVKREEMRK
;
A
#
# COMPACT_ATOMS: atom_id res chain seq x y z
N MET A 1 5.08 -1.33 12.24
CA MET A 1 4.81 -1.49 10.80
C MET A 1 4.05 -2.80 10.65
N PHE A 2 2.81 -2.76 10.14
CA PHE A 2 1.85 -3.87 10.27
C PHE A 2 2.13 -5.05 9.33
N LEU A 3 2.73 -4.79 8.16
CA LEU A 3 3.01 -5.81 7.15
C LEU A 3 4.21 -6.69 7.50
N ILE A 4 5.35 -6.06 7.83
CA ILE A 4 6.59 -6.73 8.20
C ILE A 4 6.96 -6.25 9.61
N PRO A 5 6.81 -7.09 10.65
CA PRO A 5 7.22 -6.74 12.00
C PRO A 5 8.75 -6.57 12.09
N PRO A 6 9.25 -5.73 13.02
CA PRO A 6 10.67 -5.63 13.28
C PRO A 6 11.25 -7.00 13.68
N GLY A 7 12.38 -7.39 13.07
CA GLY A 7 13.06 -8.64 13.38
C GLY A 7 12.50 -9.89 12.67
N PHE A 8 11.78 -9.71 11.56
CA PHE A 8 11.26 -10.80 10.71
C PHE A 8 12.38 -11.79 10.32
N LYS A 9 12.11 -13.08 10.46
CA LYS A 9 13.04 -14.19 10.18
C LYS A 9 12.59 -14.99 8.97
N VAL A 10 13.51 -15.74 8.36
CA VAL A 10 13.23 -16.56 7.16
C VAL A 10 12.13 -17.60 7.39
N ASN A 11 12.03 -18.12 8.61
CA ASN A 11 11.05 -19.16 8.96
C ASN A 11 9.71 -18.57 9.45
N ASP A 12 9.57 -17.24 9.54
CA ASP A 12 8.32 -16.63 9.93
C ASP A 12 7.28 -16.81 8.81
N PRO A 13 5.99 -16.94 9.15
CA PRO A 13 4.94 -17.09 8.14
C PRO A 13 4.90 -15.87 7.22
N PRO A 14 4.76 -16.06 5.90
CA PRO A 14 4.73 -14.96 4.96
C PRO A 14 3.48 -14.09 5.20
N PRO A 15 3.56 -12.78 4.92
CA PRO A 15 2.39 -11.93 4.94
C PRO A 15 1.39 -12.38 3.85
N PRO A 16 0.09 -12.08 4.00
CA PRO A 16 -0.89 -12.29 2.95
C PRO A 16 -0.49 -11.53 1.69
N LYS A 17 -0.78 -12.08 0.50
CA LYS A 17 -0.46 -11.42 -0.77
C LYS A 17 -1.07 -10.03 -0.83
N PHE A 18 -0.24 -9.01 -1.09
CA PHE A 18 -0.65 -7.62 -0.87
C PHE A 18 -0.29 -6.65 -2.00
N LEU A 19 -1.07 -5.57 -2.12
CA LEU A 19 -0.79 -4.42 -2.96
C LEU A 19 -0.83 -3.15 -2.12
N ILE A 20 0.14 -2.27 -2.31
CA ILE A 20 0.16 -0.94 -1.70
C ILE A 20 0.12 0.10 -2.81
N PHE A 21 -0.95 0.88 -2.88
CA PHE A 21 -1.13 1.95 -3.84
C PHE A 21 -0.56 3.26 -3.31
N PHE A 22 0.26 3.89 -4.15
CA PHE A 22 0.86 5.21 -3.95
C PHE A 22 0.44 6.13 -5.09
N ASP A 23 0.44 7.43 -4.81
CA ASP A 23 0.06 8.42 -5.81
C ASP A 23 1.26 8.98 -6.60
N ASN A 24 2.49 8.66 -6.18
CA ASN A 24 3.70 8.97 -6.94
C ASN A 24 4.71 7.81 -6.90
N ILE A 25 5.62 7.81 -7.87
CA ILE A 25 6.62 6.76 -8.08
C ILE A 25 7.70 6.78 -7.01
N SER A 26 8.12 7.98 -6.57
CA SER A 26 9.17 8.12 -5.56
C SER A 26 8.79 7.46 -4.23
N ASP A 27 7.56 7.68 -3.77
CA ASP A 27 7.04 7.08 -2.53
C ASP A 27 6.93 5.56 -2.65
N SER A 28 6.48 5.02 -3.81
CA SER A 28 6.37 3.58 -3.99
C SER A 28 7.72 2.87 -3.93
N ILE A 29 8.74 3.46 -4.56
CA ILE A 29 10.12 2.95 -4.51
C ILE A 29 10.69 3.08 -3.10
N SER A 30 10.52 4.24 -2.47
CA SER A 30 11.06 4.53 -1.13
C SER A 30 10.49 3.57 -0.08
N VAL A 31 9.18 3.36 -0.08
CA VAL A 31 8.53 2.45 0.87
C VAL A 31 8.86 0.99 0.57
N ALA A 32 8.95 0.58 -0.70
CA ALA A 32 9.44 -0.75 -1.05
C ALA A 32 10.86 -0.99 -0.52
N CYS A 33 11.77 -0.01 -0.66
CA CYS A 33 13.11 -0.09 -0.10
C CYS A 33 13.12 -0.23 1.42
N ILE A 34 12.26 0.51 2.14
CA ILE A 34 12.13 0.42 3.60
C ILE A 34 11.61 -0.97 4.01
N LEU A 35 10.58 -1.47 3.35
CA LEU A 35 10.03 -2.82 3.58
C LEU A 35 11.11 -3.90 3.39
N ARG A 36 11.89 -3.81 2.30
CA ARG A 36 12.98 -4.76 2.01
C ARG A 36 14.09 -4.70 3.04
N ARG A 37 14.41 -3.52 3.59
CA ARG A 37 15.43 -3.38 4.64
C ARG A 37 15.04 -4.07 5.96
N GLN A 38 13.75 -4.23 6.21
CA GLN A 38 13.24 -4.94 7.39
C GLN A 38 13.27 -6.46 7.23
N LEU A 39 13.47 -6.95 5.99
CA LEU A 39 13.55 -8.37 5.68
C LEU A 39 15.01 -8.86 5.68
N PRO A 40 15.22 -10.14 6.05
CA PRO A 40 16.47 -10.87 5.78
C PRO A 40 16.83 -10.80 4.29
N CYS A 41 18.13 -10.86 3.98
CA CYS A 41 18.66 -10.71 2.62
C CYS A 41 17.98 -11.64 1.60
N GLU A 42 17.67 -12.87 2.02
CA GLU A 42 17.05 -13.92 1.23
C GLU A 42 15.60 -13.60 0.83
N LEU A 43 14.92 -12.76 1.61
CA LEU A 43 13.51 -12.44 1.42
C LEU A 43 13.28 -11.05 0.81
N ARG A 44 14.35 -10.27 0.56
CA ARG A 44 14.21 -8.91 0.01
C ARG A 44 13.56 -8.90 -1.36
N GLU A 45 13.72 -9.95 -2.17
CA GLU A 45 13.12 -9.98 -3.50
C GLU A 45 11.61 -10.25 -3.46
N LYS A 46 11.06 -10.63 -2.29
CA LYS A 46 9.63 -10.88 -2.09
C LYS A 46 8.76 -9.62 -2.12
N ILE A 47 9.35 -8.43 -2.06
CA ILE A 47 8.64 -7.15 -2.12
C ILE A 47 9.26 -6.30 -3.23
N ARG A 48 8.43 -5.90 -4.18
CA ARG A 48 8.85 -5.16 -5.37
C ARG A 48 8.00 -3.91 -5.58
N TRP A 49 8.39 -3.08 -6.54
CA TRP A 49 7.61 -1.92 -6.94
C TRP A 49 7.15 -2.07 -8.39
N PHE A 50 6.01 -1.47 -8.70
CA PHE A 50 5.41 -1.51 -10.03
C PHE A 50 4.94 -0.10 -10.40
N ASN A 51 5.48 0.48 -11.45
CA ASN A 51 5.10 1.83 -11.86
C ASN A 51 5.19 2.03 -13.37
N ALA A 52 4.74 3.19 -13.84
CA ALA A 52 4.65 3.50 -15.26
C ALA A 52 6.01 3.48 -15.96
N ASP A 53 7.08 3.89 -15.27
CA ASP A 53 8.45 4.02 -15.80
C ASP A 53 9.13 2.66 -16.06
N MET A 54 8.56 1.56 -15.54
CA MET A 54 9.09 0.22 -15.78
C MET A 54 8.75 -0.28 -17.19
N SER A 55 9.67 -1.05 -17.78
CA SER A 55 9.47 -1.69 -19.09
C SER A 55 8.30 -2.68 -19.08
N MET A 56 7.74 -2.96 -20.25
CA MET A 56 6.67 -3.96 -20.37
C MET A 56 7.13 -5.35 -19.92
N ALA A 57 8.34 -5.76 -20.32
CA ALA A 57 8.94 -7.02 -19.90
C ALA A 57 9.05 -7.14 -18.37
N TYR A 58 9.47 -6.07 -17.69
CA TYR A 58 9.53 -6.04 -16.22
C TYR A 58 8.14 -6.19 -15.60
N LYS A 59 7.13 -5.49 -16.15
CA LYS A 59 5.75 -5.55 -15.64
C LYS A 59 5.16 -6.95 -15.80
N GLU A 60 5.41 -7.62 -16.91
CA GLU A 60 4.97 -8.99 -17.18
C GLU A 60 5.65 -10.00 -16.24
N GLU A 61 6.97 -9.88 -16.06
CA GLU A 61 7.75 -10.73 -15.16
C GLU A 61 7.26 -10.62 -13.70
N GLU A 62 7.12 -9.39 -13.19
CA GLU A 62 6.70 -9.16 -11.81
C GLU A 62 5.23 -9.56 -11.58
N LEU A 63 4.37 -9.43 -12.59
CA LEU A 63 3.01 -9.97 -12.53
C LEU A 63 3.03 -11.50 -12.44
N GLY A 64 3.85 -12.16 -13.26
CA GLY A 64 4.04 -13.61 -13.21
C GLY A 64 4.50 -14.09 -11.84
N LYS A 65 5.49 -13.41 -11.25
CA LYS A 65 5.98 -13.68 -9.89
C LYS A 65 4.94 -13.45 -8.80
N LEU A 66 4.09 -12.44 -8.96
CA LEU A 66 2.99 -12.19 -8.03
C LEU A 66 1.91 -13.27 -8.12
N ILE A 67 1.59 -13.72 -9.34
CA ILE A 67 0.60 -14.79 -9.56
C ILE A 67 1.12 -16.12 -9.00
N SER A 68 2.39 -16.46 -9.25
CA SER A 68 3.00 -17.71 -8.75
C SER A 68 3.25 -17.72 -7.24
N GLY A 69 3.20 -16.55 -6.58
CA GLY A 69 3.52 -16.39 -5.16
C GLY A 69 5.03 -16.30 -4.88
N GLU A 70 5.86 -16.19 -5.91
CA GLU A 70 7.28 -15.90 -5.75
C GLU A 70 7.49 -14.52 -5.09
N THR A 71 6.67 -13.53 -5.45
CA THR A 71 6.62 -12.21 -4.80
C THR A 71 5.39 -12.13 -3.89
N TRP A 72 5.55 -11.61 -2.67
CA TRP A 72 4.47 -11.45 -1.69
C TRP A 72 3.63 -10.21 -1.93
N GLY A 73 4.24 -9.12 -2.40
CA GLY A 73 3.48 -7.92 -2.67
C GLY A 73 4.21 -6.85 -3.45
N LEU A 74 3.41 -5.93 -3.99
CA LEU A 74 3.87 -4.84 -4.84
C LEU A 74 3.51 -3.48 -4.26
N CYS A 75 4.50 -2.59 -4.26
CA CYS A 75 4.30 -1.15 -4.07
C CYS A 75 4.05 -0.50 -5.43
N THR A 76 2.85 -0.03 -5.67
CA THR A 76 2.41 0.35 -7.02
C THR A 76 1.77 1.72 -7.11
N THR A 77 1.80 2.32 -8.30
CA THR A 77 0.96 3.49 -8.64
C THR A 77 -0.31 3.08 -9.39
N THR A 78 -1.10 4.05 -9.84
CA THR A 78 -2.31 3.87 -10.68
C THR A 78 -2.05 3.05 -11.95
N SER A 79 -0.79 2.91 -12.36
CA SER A 79 -0.38 2.04 -13.47
C SER A 79 -0.74 0.56 -13.26
N PHE A 80 -0.95 0.10 -12.02
CA PHE A 80 -1.45 -1.26 -11.72
C PHE A 80 -2.98 -1.39 -11.79
N GLY A 81 -3.58 -0.72 -12.78
CA GLY A 81 -5.02 -0.46 -12.83
C GLY A 81 -5.76 -1.08 -14.02
N MET A 82 -5.10 -1.29 -15.15
CA MET A 82 -5.75 -1.76 -16.38
C MET A 82 -5.15 -3.09 -16.80
N GLY A 83 -5.92 -4.17 -16.72
CA GLY A 83 -5.56 -5.48 -17.28
C GLY A 83 -4.91 -6.51 -16.34
N MET A 84 -4.51 -6.14 -15.13
CA MET A 84 -3.96 -7.11 -14.17
C MET A 84 -5.05 -7.75 -13.32
N ASP A 85 -5.21 -9.05 -13.51
CA ASP A 85 -6.15 -9.92 -12.79
C ASP A 85 -5.38 -10.91 -11.92
N VAL A 86 -5.38 -10.67 -10.61
CA VAL A 86 -4.78 -11.57 -9.62
C VAL A 86 -5.86 -11.90 -8.61
N PRO A 87 -6.40 -13.14 -8.62
CA PRO A 87 -7.63 -13.45 -7.89
C PRO A 87 -7.46 -13.48 -6.37
N ASP A 88 -6.24 -13.72 -5.89
CA ASP A 88 -5.90 -14.04 -4.51
C ASP A 88 -5.12 -12.92 -3.78
N ILE A 89 -5.33 -11.67 -4.17
CA ILE A 89 -4.82 -10.51 -3.43
C ILE A 89 -5.63 -10.35 -2.15
N LEU A 90 -5.08 -10.70 -1.00
CA LEU A 90 -5.80 -10.70 0.28
C LEU A 90 -5.72 -9.35 1.01
N LEU A 91 -4.77 -8.47 0.65
CA LEU A 91 -4.60 -7.18 1.29
C LEU A 91 -4.36 -6.08 0.26
N VAL A 92 -5.21 -5.06 0.27
CA VAL A 92 -5.01 -3.85 -0.53
C VAL A 92 -4.89 -2.65 0.40
N ILE A 93 -3.83 -1.87 0.24
CA ILE A 93 -3.56 -0.69 1.03
C ILE A 93 -3.53 0.52 0.11
N GLN A 94 -4.29 1.56 0.44
CA GLN A 94 -4.10 2.89 -0.11
C GLN A 94 -3.21 3.71 0.84
N TRP A 95 -2.07 4.19 0.34
CA TRP A 95 -1.22 5.12 1.06
C TRP A 95 -1.67 6.57 0.80
N ARG A 96 -1.99 7.30 1.87
CA ARG A 96 -2.54 8.67 1.87
C ARG A 96 -3.92 8.80 1.22
N THR A 97 -4.67 9.81 1.66
CA THR A 97 -6.02 10.09 1.13
C THR A 97 -5.96 11.15 0.04
N THR A 98 -5.13 10.93 -0.97
CA THR A 98 -4.88 11.89 -2.06
C THR A 98 -5.61 11.52 -3.37
N CYS A 99 -6.18 10.32 -3.46
CA CYS A 99 -6.92 9.86 -4.64
C CYS A 99 -8.44 10.11 -4.56
N LYS A 100 -9.10 10.25 -5.71
CA LYS A 100 -10.57 10.35 -5.79
C LYS A 100 -11.23 9.06 -5.28
N ILE A 101 -12.43 9.18 -4.69
CA ILE A 101 -13.20 8.05 -4.16
C ILE A 101 -13.44 6.93 -5.19
N ALA A 102 -13.69 7.27 -6.45
CA ALA A 102 -13.88 6.28 -7.51
C ALA A 102 -12.60 5.46 -7.77
N ALA A 103 -11.43 6.12 -7.77
CA ALA A 103 -10.15 5.44 -7.91
C ALA A 103 -9.85 4.56 -6.68
N LEU A 104 -10.16 5.06 -5.48
CA LEU A 104 -10.05 4.27 -4.25
C LEU A 104 -10.91 3.01 -4.31
N TRP A 105 -12.17 3.14 -4.74
CA TRP A 105 -13.10 2.02 -4.86
C TRP A 105 -12.62 0.98 -5.88
N GLN A 106 -12.11 1.44 -7.03
CA GLN A 106 -11.50 0.54 -8.02
C GLN A 106 -10.27 -0.20 -7.48
N ARG A 107 -9.43 0.48 -6.69
CA ARG A 107 -8.26 -0.15 -6.05
C ARG A 107 -8.71 -1.19 -5.03
N PHE A 108 -9.66 -0.87 -4.16
CA PHE A 108 -10.17 -1.77 -3.13
C PHE A 108 -10.93 -2.97 -3.70
N GLY A 109 -11.65 -2.80 -4.80
CA GLY A 109 -12.29 -3.91 -5.52
C GLY A 109 -11.32 -4.96 -6.10
N ARG A 110 -10.00 -4.77 -5.96
CA ARG A 110 -8.99 -5.77 -6.31
C ARG A 110 -8.70 -6.74 -5.17
N ALA A 111 -9.08 -6.43 -3.94
CA ALA A 111 -8.94 -7.35 -2.82
C ALA A 111 -9.93 -8.52 -2.99
N ALA A 112 -9.42 -9.74 -2.88
CA ALA A 112 -10.16 -11.01 -2.92
C ALA A 112 -11.19 -11.07 -4.06
N ARG A 113 -10.69 -11.06 -5.30
CA ARG A 113 -11.55 -11.21 -6.47
C ARG A 113 -12.12 -12.64 -6.57
N ASP A 114 -11.43 -13.65 -6.04
CA ASP A 114 -12.05 -14.95 -5.79
C ASP A 114 -13.11 -14.82 -4.68
N LYS A 115 -14.36 -15.14 -5.01
CA LYS A 115 -15.52 -15.06 -4.11
C LYS A 115 -15.42 -15.97 -2.88
N ARG A 116 -14.48 -16.92 -2.88
CA ARG A 116 -14.21 -17.82 -1.75
C ARG A 116 -13.22 -17.23 -0.74
N LEU A 117 -12.53 -16.15 -1.11
CA LEU A 117 -11.54 -15.49 -0.28
C LEU A 117 -12.15 -14.24 0.35
N THR A 118 -11.64 -13.87 1.54
CA THR A 118 -11.96 -12.59 2.18
C THR A 118 -10.72 -11.72 2.15
N GLY A 119 -10.83 -10.54 1.52
CA GLY A 119 -9.75 -9.58 1.39
C GLY A 119 -9.94 -8.41 2.36
N THR A 120 -8.84 -7.82 2.79
CA THR A 120 -8.84 -6.61 3.62
C THR A 120 -8.41 -5.42 2.78
N ALA A 121 -9.17 -4.33 2.85
CA ALA A 121 -8.81 -3.05 2.27
C ALA A 121 -8.53 -2.03 3.38
N LEU A 122 -7.37 -1.36 3.32
CA LEU A 122 -6.94 -0.36 4.31
C LEU A 122 -6.66 0.98 3.63
N LEU A 123 -7.14 2.06 4.23
CA LEU A 123 -6.80 3.43 3.86
C LEU A 123 -5.94 4.05 4.95
N PHE A 124 -4.69 4.39 4.64
CA PHE A 124 -3.89 5.24 5.51
C PHE A 124 -4.23 6.70 5.23
N ALA A 125 -4.89 7.35 6.18
CA ALA A 125 -5.22 8.77 6.12
C ALA A 125 -4.35 9.57 7.07
N GLU A 126 -3.98 10.78 6.67
CA GLU A 126 -3.33 11.74 7.54
C GLU A 126 -4.27 12.14 8.68
N LYS A 127 -3.71 12.32 9.88
CA LYS A 127 -4.46 12.66 11.10
C LYS A 127 -5.40 13.87 10.93
N GLU A 128 -5.07 14.77 10.01
CA GLU A 128 -5.84 16.00 9.77
C GLU A 128 -7.22 15.75 9.14
N TYR A 129 -7.43 14.57 8.57
CA TYR A 129 -8.72 14.15 8.03
C TYR A 129 -9.66 13.58 9.09
N PHE A 130 -9.19 13.34 10.32
CA PHE A 130 -10.02 12.82 11.40
C PHE A 130 -10.73 13.95 12.16
N ASN A 131 -12.01 13.72 12.50
CA ASN A 131 -12.88 14.75 13.10
C ASN A 131 -12.31 15.28 14.43
N ASP A 132 -11.76 14.42 15.26
CA ASP A 132 -11.20 14.81 16.57
C ASP A 132 -10.00 15.76 16.43
N GLU A 133 -9.13 15.52 15.44
CA GLU A 133 -8.00 16.39 15.13
C GLU A 133 -8.45 17.73 14.55
N ARG A 134 -9.52 17.74 13.75
CA ARG A 134 -10.13 18.99 13.24
C ARG A 134 -10.72 19.82 14.38
N ALA A 135 -11.44 19.18 15.30
CA ALA A 135 -11.98 19.84 16.49
C ALA A 135 -10.86 20.40 17.39
N ALA A 136 -9.79 19.61 17.62
CA ALA A 136 -8.63 20.05 18.38
C ALA A 136 -7.88 21.22 17.72
N LYS A 137 -7.71 21.19 16.38
CA LYS A 137 -7.12 22.31 15.63
C LYS A 137 -7.97 23.58 15.74
N ALA A 138 -9.29 23.47 15.61
CA ALA A 138 -10.21 24.60 15.78
C ALA A 138 -10.12 25.21 17.18
N ALA A 139 -10.15 24.38 18.23
CA ALA A 139 -10.00 24.83 19.62
C ALA A 139 -8.65 25.53 19.88
N ARG A 140 -7.54 25.02 19.31
CA ARG A 140 -6.22 25.66 19.40
C ARG A 140 -6.16 27.01 18.68
N LYS A 141 -6.87 27.15 17.55
CA LYS A 141 -6.95 28.41 16.80
C LYS A 141 -7.69 29.48 17.60
N VAL A 142 -8.85 29.14 18.16
CA VAL A 142 -9.64 30.04 19.02
C VAL A 142 -8.79 30.53 20.20
N LYS A 143 -8.12 29.62 20.93
CA LYS A 143 -7.24 30.00 22.06
C LYS A 143 -6.07 30.92 21.65
N ARG A 144 -5.52 30.76 20.45
CA ARG A 144 -4.44 31.62 19.94
C ARG A 144 -4.92 33.01 19.55
N GLU A 145 -6.15 33.12 19.07
CA GLU A 145 -6.79 34.40 18.73
C GLU A 145 -7.20 35.17 20.00
N GLU A 146 -7.65 34.45 21.04
CA GLU A 146 -7.95 35.02 22.36
C GLU A 146 -6.70 35.55 23.06
N MET A 147 -5.57 34.83 23.03
CA MET A 147 -4.30 35.29 23.62
C MET A 147 -3.63 36.45 22.85
N ARG A 148 -4.10 36.75 21.63
CA ARG A 148 -3.57 37.84 20.79
C ARG A 148 -4.39 39.13 20.91
N LYS A 149 -5.52 39.09 21.62
CA LYS A 149 -6.31 40.25 22.02
C LYS A 149 -5.93 40.67 23.44
#